data_AF-A0A7C4RNY7-F1
#
_entry.id   AF-A0A7C4RNY7-F1
#
_cell.length_a   1.000
_cell.length_b   1.000
_cell.length_c   1.000
_cell.angle_alpha   90.00
_cell.angle_beta   90.00
_cell.angle_gamma   90.00
#
_symmetry.space_group_name_H-M   'P 1'
#
loop_
_entity.id
_entity.type
_entity.pdbx_description
1 polymer ?
#
loop_
_entity_poly.entity_id
_entity_poly.type
_entity_poly.pdbx_seq_one_letter_code
_entity_poly.pdbx_strand_id
1 'polypeptide(L)'
;YGVPYLAGSGFKGVMRKAAEEIAIGGESSLWTLFLVWVLFGFDETCPLLQNESQLRGSLWEGVFQRLIESVKKTSDLVLANWLEALDLDPHPKSQEEFIKSLRPTQYARKRPDIHWQGLLEFEDAFPNNQAELDIDIINPHHGKYYQRGETPHDAEQPKPVFFLVLKEGATFIFRVRRRNIHHGVWKYIPSWNGLLDEAFDYVCDWLGFGAKTSVGYGAMVKQ
;
A
#
# COMPACT_ATOMS: atom_id res chain seq x y z
N TYR A 1 18.95 20.56 -7.64
CA TYR A 1 17.99 19.50 -7.95
C TYR A 1 18.72 18.17 -7.81
N GLY A 2 18.22 17.27 -6.95
CA GLY A 2 18.84 15.96 -6.74
C GLY A 2 18.66 15.04 -7.95
N VAL A 3 19.42 13.95 -8.02
CA VAL A 3 19.22 12.90 -9.03
C VAL A 3 17.80 12.34 -8.86
N PRO A 4 16.98 12.22 -9.93
CA PRO A 4 15.68 11.58 -9.82
C PRO A 4 15.87 10.10 -9.45
N TYR A 5 15.25 9.66 -8.37
CA TYR A 5 15.21 8.26 -7.95
C TYR A 5 13.86 7.97 -7.31
N LEU A 6 13.50 6.69 -7.23
CA LEU A 6 12.36 6.22 -6.47
C LEU A 6 12.86 5.73 -5.11
N ALA A 7 12.45 6.42 -4.04
CA ALA A 7 12.77 5.96 -2.70
C ALA A 7 12.12 4.60 -2.42
N GLY A 8 12.82 3.72 -1.71
CA GLY A 8 12.35 2.38 -1.35
C GLY A 8 11.06 2.43 -0.53
N SER A 9 10.84 3.48 0.25
CA SER A 9 9.57 3.73 0.94
C SER A 9 8.41 4.05 0.00
N GLY A 10 8.67 4.81 -1.08
CA GLY A 10 7.68 5.10 -2.13
C GLY A 10 7.36 3.85 -2.95
N PHE A 11 8.39 3.10 -3.36
CA PHE A 11 8.23 1.81 -4.02
C PHE A 11 7.40 0.84 -3.15
N LYS A 12 7.77 0.67 -1.88
CA LYS A 12 7.04 -0.13 -0.90
C LYS A 12 5.58 0.30 -0.78
N GLY A 13 5.32 1.61 -0.69
CA GLY A 13 3.96 2.15 -0.53
C GLY A 13 3.05 1.81 -1.70
N VAL A 14 3.56 1.97 -2.93
CA VAL A 14 2.81 1.63 -4.16
C VAL A 14 2.56 0.12 -4.25
N MET A 15 3.58 -0.71 -3.99
CA MET A 15 3.43 -2.17 -4.00
C MET A 15 2.46 -2.67 -2.94
N ARG A 16 2.50 -2.07 -1.74
CA ARG A 16 1.54 -2.36 -0.67
C ARG A 16 0.12 -2.03 -1.11
N LYS A 17 -0.09 -0.85 -1.70
CA LYS A 17 -1.40 -0.40 -2.17
C LYS A 17 -1.98 -1.36 -3.22
N ALA A 18 -1.17 -1.79 -4.18
CA ALA A 18 -1.57 -2.82 -5.14
C ALA A 18 -1.95 -4.13 -4.45
N ALA A 19 -1.10 -4.63 -3.54
CA ALA A 19 -1.38 -5.86 -2.81
C ALA A 19 -2.67 -5.79 -1.96
N GLU A 20 -2.98 -4.63 -1.36
CA GLU A 20 -4.24 -4.40 -0.65
C GLU A 20 -5.44 -4.44 -1.60
N GLU A 21 -5.36 -3.76 -2.75
CA GLU A 21 -6.46 -3.73 -3.73
C GLU A 21 -6.73 -5.11 -4.33
N ILE A 22 -5.68 -5.87 -4.64
CA ILE A 22 -5.79 -7.26 -5.10
C ILE A 22 -6.41 -8.14 -4.00
N ALA A 23 -5.92 -8.06 -2.76
CA ALA A 23 -6.45 -8.84 -1.63
C ALA A 23 -7.94 -8.57 -1.35
N ILE A 24 -8.41 -7.36 -1.63
CA ILE A 24 -9.81 -6.96 -1.43
C ILE A 24 -10.70 -7.41 -2.60
N GLY A 25 -10.18 -7.33 -3.82
CA GLY A 25 -10.94 -7.52 -5.06
C GLY A 25 -10.90 -8.92 -5.67
N GLY A 26 -9.87 -9.73 -5.39
CA GLY A 26 -9.58 -10.94 -6.16
C GLY A 26 -10.10 -12.25 -5.56
N GLU A 27 -10.93 -12.98 -6.30
CA GLU A 27 -11.27 -14.38 -5.98
C GLU A 27 -10.18 -15.39 -6.41
N SER A 28 -9.27 -14.99 -7.32
CA SER A 28 -8.23 -15.85 -7.90
C SER A 28 -6.80 -15.53 -7.47
N SER A 29 -6.62 -14.52 -6.61
CA SER A 29 -5.30 -14.15 -6.10
C SER A 29 -4.95 -14.93 -4.83
N LEU A 30 -3.66 -15.14 -4.60
CA LEU A 30 -3.16 -15.64 -3.32
C LEU A 30 -3.02 -14.53 -2.28
N TRP A 31 -3.17 -13.25 -2.66
CA TRP A 31 -3.08 -12.14 -1.75
C TRP A 31 -4.21 -12.16 -0.71
N THR A 32 -3.82 -12.05 0.56
CA THR A 32 -4.72 -11.79 1.68
C THR A 32 -4.24 -10.56 2.44
N LEU A 33 -5.14 -9.91 3.18
CA LEU A 33 -4.75 -8.78 4.03
C LEU A 33 -3.70 -9.17 5.09
N PHE A 34 -3.73 -10.41 5.57
CA PHE A 34 -2.70 -10.92 6.48
C PHE A 34 -1.33 -11.01 5.80
N LEU A 35 -1.29 -11.46 4.54
CA LEU A 35 -0.05 -11.44 3.75
C LEU A 35 0.48 -10.02 3.55
N VAL A 36 -0.40 -9.05 3.28
CA VAL A 36 -0.01 -7.64 3.19
C VAL A 36 0.62 -7.17 4.51
N TRP A 37 -0.05 -7.39 5.64
CA TRP A 37 0.44 -6.94 6.94
C TRP A 37 1.75 -7.60 7.33
N VAL A 38 1.92 -8.91 7.10
CA VAL A 38 3.18 -9.57 7.44
C VAL A 38 4.32 -9.13 6.51
N LEU A 39 4.09 -9.02 5.20
CA LEU A 39 5.13 -8.71 4.22
C LEU A 39 5.52 -7.23 4.21
N PHE A 40 4.55 -6.32 4.27
CA PHE A 40 4.78 -4.87 4.18
C PHE A 40 4.80 -4.18 5.55
N GLY A 41 4.25 -4.79 6.59
CA GLY A 41 4.07 -4.15 7.90
C GLY A 41 2.61 -3.85 8.18
N PHE A 42 2.22 -3.92 9.45
CA PHE A 42 0.87 -3.58 9.88
C PHE A 42 0.61 -2.08 9.75
N ASP A 43 -0.61 -1.71 9.38
CA ASP A 43 -1.04 -0.31 9.25
C ASP A 43 -2.40 -0.09 9.85
N GLU A 44 -2.38 0.57 11.00
CA GLU A 44 -3.58 0.96 11.75
C GLU A 44 -4.44 2.00 11.02
N THR A 45 -3.92 2.63 9.95
CA THR A 45 -4.66 3.62 9.14
C THR A 45 -5.47 2.99 8.00
N CYS A 46 -5.36 1.67 7.81
CA CYS A 46 -6.15 0.94 6.81
C CYS A 46 -7.65 1.24 6.98
N PRO A 47 -8.40 1.59 5.90
CA PRO A 47 -9.82 1.91 6.01
C PRO A 47 -10.69 0.79 6.59
N LEU A 48 -10.25 -0.47 6.48
CA LEU A 48 -10.88 -1.63 7.12
C LEU A 48 -10.96 -1.51 8.64
N LEU A 49 -10.02 -0.77 9.24
CA LEU A 49 -9.89 -0.55 10.67
C LEU A 49 -10.51 0.77 11.10
N GLN A 50 -11.47 1.31 10.35
CA GLN A 50 -12.30 2.42 10.81
C GLN A 50 -13.34 1.94 11.83
N ASN A 51 -13.91 2.88 12.60
CA ASN A 51 -14.97 2.51 13.54
C ASN A 51 -16.25 2.08 12.80
N GLU A 52 -17.11 1.35 13.50
CA GLU A 52 -18.32 0.76 12.90
C GLU A 52 -19.23 1.81 12.23
N SER A 53 -19.35 3.00 12.82
CA SER A 53 -20.20 4.06 12.26
C SER A 53 -19.68 4.60 10.91
N GLN A 54 -18.36 4.63 10.72
CA GLN A 54 -17.72 5.07 9.49
C GLN A 54 -17.72 3.99 8.40
N LEU A 55 -17.61 2.71 8.81
CA LEU A 55 -17.67 1.57 7.90
C LEU A 55 -19.08 1.32 7.38
N ARG A 56 -20.11 1.60 8.18
CA ARG A 56 -21.51 1.29 7.84
C ARG A 56 -21.89 1.87 6.48
N GLY A 57 -22.29 0.99 5.55
CA GLY A 57 -22.68 1.36 4.18
C GLY A 57 -21.52 1.57 3.21
N SER A 58 -20.27 1.43 3.66
CA SER A 58 -19.09 1.43 2.79
C SER A 58 -18.77 0.04 2.22
N LEU A 59 -17.96 0.00 1.16
CA LEU A 59 -17.40 -1.24 0.62
C LEU A 59 -16.65 -2.07 1.69
N TRP A 60 -15.98 -1.38 2.61
CA TRP A 60 -15.11 -1.97 3.63
C TRP A 60 -15.86 -2.76 4.70
N GLU A 61 -17.14 -2.46 4.94
CA GLU A 61 -17.95 -3.29 5.84
C GLU A 61 -18.12 -4.70 5.27
N GLY A 62 -18.38 -4.82 3.97
CA GLY A 62 -18.48 -6.12 3.29
C GLY A 62 -17.16 -6.89 3.30
N VAL A 63 -16.03 -6.20 3.10
CA VAL A 63 -14.68 -6.79 3.21
C VAL A 63 -14.44 -7.34 4.61
N PHE A 64 -14.77 -6.56 5.64
CA PHE A 64 -14.59 -6.96 7.03
C PHE A 64 -15.41 -8.21 7.38
N GLN A 65 -16.68 -8.25 6.97
CA GLN A 65 -17.53 -9.42 7.23
C GLN A 65 -16.99 -10.67 6.54
N ARG A 66 -16.56 -10.58 5.26
CA ARG A 66 -15.91 -11.71 4.56
C ARG A 66 -14.65 -12.20 5.26
N LEU A 67 -13.83 -11.28 5.79
CA LEU A 67 -12.62 -11.62 6.54
C LEU A 67 -12.94 -12.36 7.85
N ILE A 68 -13.99 -11.94 8.57
CA ILE A 68 -14.45 -12.63 9.79
C ILE A 68 -15.01 -14.02 9.45
N GLU A 69 -15.82 -14.12 8.40
CA GLU A 69 -16.42 -15.39 7.96
C GLU A 69 -15.35 -16.39 7.50
N SER A 70 -14.29 -15.92 6.83
CA SER A 70 -13.21 -16.79 6.36
C SER A 70 -12.47 -17.45 7.53
N VAL A 71 -12.06 -16.66 8.54
CA VAL A 71 -11.34 -17.20 9.72
C VAL A 71 -12.22 -18.03 10.65
N LYS A 72 -13.55 -17.82 10.64
CA LYS A 72 -14.51 -18.69 11.32
C LYS A 72 -14.61 -20.06 10.69
N LYS A 73 -14.60 -20.09 9.35
CA LYS A 73 -14.74 -21.32 8.58
C LYS A 73 -13.46 -22.16 8.63
N THR A 74 -12.31 -21.51 8.46
CA THR A 74 -11.00 -22.16 8.43
C THR A 74 -9.96 -21.24 9.07
N SER A 75 -9.18 -21.78 10.00
CA SER A 75 -8.06 -21.04 10.59
C SER A 75 -7.06 -20.59 9.51
N ASP A 76 -6.74 -19.31 9.47
CA ASP A 76 -5.72 -18.78 8.57
C ASP A 76 -4.32 -19.00 9.18
N LEU A 77 -3.46 -19.75 8.48
CA LEU A 77 -2.16 -20.14 9.03
C LEU A 77 -1.16 -18.98 9.08
N VAL A 78 -1.29 -17.99 8.20
CA VAL A 78 -0.44 -16.78 8.23
C VAL A 78 -0.82 -15.96 9.45
N LEU A 79 -2.11 -15.71 9.67
CA LEU A 79 -2.60 -14.99 10.84
C LEU A 79 -2.24 -15.71 12.15
N ALA A 80 -2.42 -17.04 12.22
CA ALA A 80 -2.11 -17.80 13.42
C ALA A 80 -0.64 -17.62 13.83
N ASN A 81 0.29 -17.83 12.88
CA ASN A 81 1.71 -17.72 13.17
C ASN A 81 2.15 -16.27 13.36
N TRP A 82 1.44 -15.32 12.76
CA TRP A 82 1.68 -13.90 13.02
C TRP A 82 1.27 -13.51 14.44
N LEU A 83 0.14 -13.98 14.95
CA LEU A 83 -0.30 -13.73 16.34
C LEU A 83 0.67 -14.29 17.37
N GLU A 84 1.17 -15.51 17.15
CA GLU A 84 2.24 -16.09 17.97
C GLU A 84 3.51 -15.24 17.94
N ALA A 85 3.87 -14.69 16.78
CA ALA A 85 5.06 -13.85 16.63
C ALA A 85 4.88 -12.42 17.20
N LEU A 86 3.64 -11.92 17.27
CA LEU A 86 3.31 -10.64 17.90
C LEU A 86 3.38 -10.71 19.42
N ASP A 87 3.10 -11.88 20.00
CA ASP A 87 3.14 -12.14 21.45
C ASP A 87 2.32 -11.10 22.24
N LEU A 88 1.07 -10.87 21.81
CA LEU A 88 0.18 -9.89 22.42
C LEU A 88 -0.22 -10.30 23.84
N ASP A 89 -0.29 -9.33 24.75
CA ASP A 89 -0.83 -9.48 26.10
C ASP A 89 -2.03 -8.54 26.32
N PRO A 90 -3.26 -9.06 26.51
CA PRO A 90 -3.62 -10.48 26.52
C PRO A 90 -3.60 -11.11 25.13
N HIS A 91 -3.23 -12.40 25.06
CA HIS A 91 -3.28 -13.16 23.81
C HIS A 91 -4.76 -13.37 23.38
N PRO A 92 -5.13 -13.09 22.11
CA PRO A 92 -6.49 -13.30 21.62
C PRO A 92 -6.93 -14.76 21.71
N LYS A 93 -8.15 -15.05 22.15
CA LYS A 93 -8.65 -16.44 22.27
C LYS A 93 -8.99 -17.05 20.91
N SER A 94 -9.17 -16.21 19.89
CA SER A 94 -9.39 -16.63 18.51
C SER A 94 -8.95 -15.56 17.51
N GLN A 95 -8.77 -15.98 16.25
CA GLN A 95 -8.52 -15.09 15.13
C GLN A 95 -9.67 -14.09 14.93
N GLU A 96 -10.92 -14.53 15.11
CA GLU A 96 -12.09 -13.66 15.05
C GLU A 96 -12.02 -12.57 16.12
N GLU A 97 -11.71 -12.94 17.36
CA GLU A 97 -11.58 -11.97 18.47
C GLU A 97 -10.49 -10.94 18.17
N PHE A 98 -9.34 -11.40 17.66
CA PHE A 98 -8.28 -10.51 17.24
C PHE A 98 -8.75 -9.51 16.17
N ILE A 99 -9.34 -9.98 15.06
CA ILE A 99 -9.77 -9.08 13.97
C ILE A 99 -10.84 -8.10 14.45
N LYS A 100 -11.78 -8.54 15.29
CA LYS A 100 -12.77 -7.65 15.92
C LYS A 100 -12.12 -6.61 16.81
N SER A 101 -11.07 -6.98 17.54
CA SER A 101 -10.32 -6.06 18.40
C SER A 101 -9.55 -4.99 17.62
N LEU A 102 -9.25 -5.21 16.32
CA LEU A 102 -8.55 -4.23 15.49
C LEU A 102 -9.41 -2.99 15.21
N ARG A 103 -10.74 -3.08 15.34
CA ARG A 103 -11.62 -1.91 15.16
C ARG A 103 -11.43 -0.92 16.31
N PRO A 104 -11.18 0.37 16.02
CA PRO A 104 -11.02 1.38 17.03
C PRO A 104 -12.34 1.56 17.76
N THR A 105 -12.24 1.62 19.08
CA THR A 105 -13.38 1.93 19.95
C THR A 105 -13.38 3.42 20.27
N GLN A 106 -14.44 3.89 20.93
CA GLN A 106 -14.47 5.26 21.44
C GLN A 106 -13.33 5.56 22.45
N TYR A 107 -12.71 4.53 23.02
CA TYR A 107 -11.65 4.62 24.02
C TYR A 107 -10.25 4.33 23.47
N ALA A 108 -10.12 3.54 22.40
CA ALA A 108 -8.84 3.15 21.82
C ALA A 108 -8.87 3.36 20.31
N ARG A 109 -8.20 4.44 19.86
CA ARG A 109 -8.10 4.82 18.44
C ARG A 109 -6.84 4.32 17.73
N LYS A 110 -5.87 3.80 18.49
CA LYS A 110 -4.59 3.29 18.01
C LYS A 110 -4.32 1.93 18.62
N ARG A 111 -3.49 1.12 17.95
CA ARG A 111 -3.04 -0.19 18.43
C ARG A 111 -1.54 -0.16 18.71
N PRO A 112 -1.11 0.58 19.75
CA PRO A 112 0.31 0.67 20.10
C PRO A 112 0.88 -0.69 20.55
N ASP A 113 0.02 -1.64 20.92
CA ASP A 113 0.39 -3.02 21.23
C ASP A 113 0.83 -3.83 20.00
N ILE A 114 0.47 -3.39 18.78
CA ILE A 114 0.87 -4.06 17.54
C ILE A 114 2.08 -3.35 16.93
N HIS A 115 3.27 -3.89 17.19
CA HIS A 115 4.50 -3.47 16.56
C HIS A 115 5.01 -4.56 15.60
N TRP A 116 4.83 -4.35 14.30
CA TRP A 116 5.27 -5.30 13.29
C TRP A 116 6.09 -4.65 12.19
N GLN A 117 7.34 -5.09 12.04
CA GLN A 117 8.17 -4.75 10.89
C GLN A 117 7.87 -5.71 9.74
N GLY A 118 7.49 -5.15 8.58
CA GLY A 118 7.29 -5.93 7.36
C GLY A 118 8.49 -6.82 7.03
N LEU A 119 8.20 -8.06 6.65
CA LEU A 119 9.20 -9.07 6.35
C LEU A 119 9.98 -8.81 5.05
N LEU A 120 9.50 -7.89 4.20
CA LEU A 120 10.21 -7.44 3.01
C LEU A 120 10.90 -6.08 3.21
N GLU A 121 12.10 -5.97 2.67
CA GLU A 121 12.89 -4.75 2.61
C GLU A 121 12.98 -4.26 1.17
N PHE A 122 12.64 -2.99 0.94
CA PHE A 122 12.57 -2.36 -0.37
C PHE A 122 13.71 -1.36 -0.47
N GLU A 123 14.58 -1.52 -1.46
CA GLU A 123 15.67 -0.57 -1.73
C GLU A 123 15.21 0.59 -2.60
N ASP A 124 15.99 1.67 -2.57
CA ASP A 124 15.86 2.76 -3.53
C ASP A 124 16.15 2.25 -4.95
N ALA A 125 15.33 2.67 -5.91
CA ALA A 125 15.50 2.36 -7.32
C ALA A 125 16.00 3.60 -8.06
N PHE A 126 17.19 3.47 -8.64
CA PHE A 126 17.81 4.50 -9.47
C PHE A 126 17.56 4.19 -10.95
N PRO A 127 17.36 5.22 -11.79
CA PRO A 127 17.28 5.01 -13.23
C PRO A 127 18.64 4.56 -13.78
N ASN A 128 18.62 3.90 -14.93
CA ASN A 128 19.84 3.55 -15.66
C ASN A 128 20.66 4.81 -16.02
N ASN A 129 21.93 4.61 -16.38
CA ASN A 129 22.83 5.73 -16.70
C ASN A 129 22.55 6.40 -18.05
N GLN A 130 21.66 5.84 -18.88
CA GLN A 130 21.18 6.41 -20.13
C GLN A 130 19.92 7.28 -19.94
N ALA A 131 19.35 7.32 -18.75
CA ALA A 131 18.10 8.02 -18.51
C ALA A 131 18.28 9.53 -18.67
N GLU A 132 17.45 10.10 -19.53
CA GLU A 132 17.46 11.53 -19.82
C GLU A 132 16.43 12.27 -18.97
N LEU A 133 16.80 13.47 -18.54
CA LEU A 133 15.91 14.42 -17.90
C LEU A 133 15.30 15.37 -18.94
N ASP A 134 14.05 15.75 -18.71
CA ASP A 134 13.38 16.83 -19.43
C ASP A 134 12.68 17.79 -18.46
N ILE A 135 12.24 18.93 -18.96
CA ILE A 135 11.44 19.90 -18.22
C ILE A 135 10.02 19.87 -18.78
N ASP A 136 9.06 19.58 -17.92
CA ASP A 136 7.65 19.64 -18.24
C ASP A 136 6.96 20.78 -17.47
N ILE A 137 5.75 21.15 -17.87
CA ILE A 137 4.99 22.28 -17.36
C ILE A 137 3.59 21.85 -16.94
N ILE A 138 3.15 22.29 -15.76
CA ILE A 138 1.75 22.22 -15.35
C ILE A 138 1.22 23.63 -15.07
N ASN A 139 0.02 23.92 -15.59
CA ASN A 139 -0.67 25.20 -15.40
C ASN A 139 -1.91 25.00 -14.52
N PRO A 140 -1.81 25.10 -13.18
CA PRO A 140 -2.99 25.10 -12.31
C PRO A 140 -3.86 26.34 -12.59
N HIS A 141 -5.16 26.12 -12.84
CA HIS A 141 -6.14 27.15 -13.18
C HIS A 141 -7.05 27.59 -12.01
N HIS A 142 -7.00 26.93 -10.84
CA HIS A 142 -7.87 27.27 -9.69
C HIS A 142 -7.10 27.32 -8.37
N GLY A 143 -5.93 27.96 -8.38
CA GLY A 143 -5.08 28.02 -7.19
C GLY A 143 -5.78 28.69 -6.02
N LYS A 144 -6.61 29.73 -6.27
CA LYS A 144 -7.28 30.48 -5.20
C LYS A 144 -8.46 29.73 -4.61
N TYR A 145 -9.24 29.01 -5.42
CA TYR A 145 -10.29 28.12 -4.91
C TYR A 145 -9.73 27.09 -3.92
N TYR A 146 -8.71 26.33 -4.35
CA TYR A 146 -8.17 25.22 -3.54
C TYR A 146 -7.33 25.68 -2.33
N GLN A 147 -6.70 26.86 -2.38
CA GLN A 147 -5.82 27.32 -1.30
C GLN A 147 -6.46 28.37 -0.38
N ARG A 148 -7.48 29.10 -0.85
CA ARG A 148 -8.07 30.25 -0.12
C ARG A 148 -9.58 30.17 0.06
N GLY A 149 -10.24 29.15 -0.51
CA GLY A 149 -11.69 28.99 -0.39
C GLY A 149 -12.51 30.05 -1.13
N GLU A 150 -11.90 30.77 -2.08
CA GLU A 150 -12.61 31.68 -2.98
C GLU A 150 -13.54 30.89 -3.91
N THR A 151 -14.54 31.51 -4.53
CA THR A 151 -15.45 30.82 -5.46
C THR A 151 -14.70 30.38 -6.73
N PRO A 152 -14.97 29.17 -7.26
CA PRO A 152 -14.28 28.67 -8.44
C PRO A 152 -14.67 29.53 -9.64
N HIS A 153 -13.68 30.15 -10.28
CA HIS A 153 -13.88 30.94 -11.49
C HIS A 153 -12.82 30.59 -12.54
N ASP A 154 -13.23 30.38 -13.79
CA ASP A 154 -12.35 30.00 -14.91
C ASP A 154 -11.50 31.16 -15.47
N ALA A 155 -11.56 32.33 -14.83
CA ALA A 155 -10.85 33.54 -15.28
C ALA A 155 -9.53 33.78 -14.53
N GLU A 156 -9.04 32.81 -13.75
CA GLU A 156 -7.72 32.91 -13.12
C GLU A 156 -6.62 32.80 -14.20
N GLN A 157 -5.57 33.60 -14.07
CA GLN A 157 -4.42 33.48 -14.96
C GLN A 157 -3.65 32.19 -14.65
N PRO A 158 -3.32 31.37 -15.66
CA PRO A 158 -2.51 30.17 -15.44
C PRO A 158 -1.15 30.57 -14.89
N LYS A 159 -0.68 29.84 -13.87
CA LYS A 159 0.67 30.02 -13.31
C LYS A 159 1.56 28.85 -13.73
N PRO A 160 2.42 28.99 -14.75
CA PRO A 160 3.40 27.99 -15.14
C PRO A 160 4.21 27.46 -13.96
N VAL A 161 4.12 26.15 -13.72
CA VAL A 161 4.99 25.41 -12.81
C VAL A 161 5.80 24.42 -13.63
N PHE A 162 7.08 24.74 -13.83
CA PHE A 162 8.04 23.85 -14.47
C PHE A 162 8.56 22.82 -13.48
N PHE A 163 8.70 21.57 -13.91
CA PHE A 163 9.23 20.48 -13.09
C PHE A 163 10.05 19.51 -13.93
N LEU A 164 11.02 18.85 -13.29
CA LEU A 164 11.86 17.86 -13.96
C LEU A 164 11.10 16.53 -14.09
N VAL A 165 11.25 15.90 -15.24
CA VAL A 165 10.73 14.57 -15.56
C VAL A 165 11.84 13.69 -16.12
N LEU A 166 11.71 12.38 -15.96
CA LEU A 166 12.48 11.42 -16.74
C LEU A 166 11.77 11.21 -18.07
N LYS A 167 12.51 11.22 -19.17
CA LYS A 167 11.97 10.86 -20.48
C LYS A 167 11.56 9.38 -20.51
N GLU A 168 10.66 9.05 -21.41
CA GLU A 168 10.34 7.67 -21.74
C GLU A 168 11.61 6.89 -22.12
N GLY A 169 11.67 5.61 -21.73
CA GLY A 169 12.82 4.73 -21.95
C GLY A 169 13.80 4.64 -20.77
N ALA A 170 13.62 5.45 -19.72
CA ALA A 170 14.34 5.25 -18.46
C ALA A 170 13.97 3.89 -17.85
N THR A 171 14.97 3.05 -17.56
CA THR A 171 14.74 1.75 -16.88
C THR A 171 15.21 1.80 -15.44
N PHE A 172 14.54 1.01 -14.59
CA PHE A 172 14.82 0.92 -13.16
C PHE A 172 15.05 -0.53 -12.77
N ILE A 173 15.93 -0.75 -11.79
CA ILE A 173 16.07 -2.06 -11.13
C ILE A 173 15.47 -1.95 -9.74
N PHE A 174 14.33 -2.60 -9.55
CA PHE A 174 13.68 -2.71 -8.24
C PHE A 174 14.27 -3.90 -7.48
N ARG A 175 14.80 -3.63 -6.27
CA ARG A 175 15.37 -4.67 -5.41
C ARG A 175 14.53 -4.81 -4.14
N VAL A 176 14.07 -6.03 -3.91
CA VAL A 176 13.39 -6.42 -2.68
C VAL A 176 14.16 -7.56 -2.04
N ARG A 177 14.44 -7.41 -0.74
CA ARG A 177 15.14 -8.41 0.06
C ARG A 177 14.21 -8.98 1.11
N ARG A 178 14.37 -10.28 1.33
CA ARG A 178 13.76 -10.99 2.45
C ARG A 178 14.49 -10.63 3.74
N ARG A 179 13.78 -10.16 4.78
CA ARG A 179 14.36 -10.06 6.12
C ARG A 179 14.46 -11.44 6.76
N ASN A 180 15.59 -11.72 7.41
CA ASN A 180 15.83 -12.99 8.09
C ASN A 180 15.33 -12.95 9.54
N ILE A 181 14.04 -12.70 9.71
CA ILE A 181 13.32 -12.60 11.00
C ILE A 181 12.01 -13.39 10.91
N HIS A 182 11.40 -13.71 12.05
CA HIS A 182 10.09 -14.37 12.15
C HIS A 182 9.95 -15.63 11.25
N HIS A 183 10.92 -16.55 11.34
CA HIS A 183 10.98 -17.77 10.53
C HIS A 183 9.69 -18.61 10.57
N GLY A 184 8.96 -18.60 11.70
CA GLY A 184 7.68 -19.29 11.86
C GLY A 184 6.61 -18.77 10.88
N VAL A 185 6.55 -17.47 10.64
CA VAL A 185 5.59 -16.86 9.70
C VAL A 185 5.95 -17.19 8.26
N TRP A 186 7.25 -17.12 7.91
CA TRP A 186 7.73 -17.39 6.55
C TRP A 186 7.35 -18.76 5.99
N LYS A 187 7.20 -19.77 6.86
CA LYS A 187 6.81 -21.13 6.45
C LYS A 187 5.43 -21.18 5.78
N TYR A 188 4.55 -20.22 6.08
CA TYR A 188 3.16 -20.18 5.63
C TYR A 188 2.91 -19.13 4.55
N ILE A 189 3.94 -18.35 4.20
CA ILE A 189 3.87 -17.42 3.08
C ILE A 189 4.10 -18.23 1.80
N PRO A 190 3.24 -18.09 0.77
CA PRO A 190 3.45 -18.73 -0.53
C PRO A 190 4.69 -18.12 -1.22
N SER A 191 4.85 -18.32 -2.54
CA SER A 191 5.95 -17.67 -3.26
C SER A 191 5.86 -16.14 -3.15
N TRP A 192 6.65 -15.53 -2.26
CA TRP A 192 6.65 -14.08 -2.06
C TRP A 192 7.10 -13.34 -3.32
N ASN A 193 7.97 -13.94 -4.14
CA ASN A 193 8.32 -13.41 -5.45
C ASN A 193 7.11 -13.40 -6.39
N GLY A 194 6.35 -14.49 -6.46
CA GLY A 194 5.14 -14.55 -7.28
C GLY A 194 4.05 -13.57 -6.83
N LEU A 195 3.90 -13.40 -5.51
CA LEU A 195 3.03 -12.37 -4.94
C LEU A 195 3.46 -10.96 -5.37
N LEU A 196 4.76 -10.66 -5.30
CA LEU A 196 5.29 -9.37 -5.75
C LEU A 196 5.17 -9.18 -7.25
N ASP A 197 5.34 -10.23 -8.06
CA ASP A 197 5.16 -10.18 -9.51
C ASP A 197 3.72 -9.77 -9.85
N GLU A 198 2.73 -10.43 -9.25
CA GLU A 198 1.31 -10.10 -9.43
C GLU A 198 0.99 -8.66 -9.00
N ALA A 199 1.52 -8.23 -7.85
CA ALA A 199 1.36 -6.85 -7.39
C ALA A 199 2.02 -5.86 -8.34
N PHE A 200 3.17 -6.19 -8.92
CA PHE A 200 3.89 -5.32 -9.85
C PHE A 200 3.15 -5.18 -11.17
N ASP A 201 2.60 -6.27 -11.70
CA ASP A 201 1.77 -6.26 -12.91
C ASP A 201 0.55 -5.34 -12.70
N TYR A 202 -0.11 -5.44 -11.54
CA TYR A 202 -1.20 -4.54 -11.17
C TYR A 202 -0.77 -3.06 -11.10
N VAL A 203 0.41 -2.78 -10.54
CA VAL A 203 0.93 -1.39 -10.49
C VAL A 203 1.13 -0.83 -11.90
N CYS A 204 1.73 -1.62 -12.81
CA CYS A 204 1.96 -1.21 -14.19
C CYS A 204 0.64 -0.89 -14.92
N ASP A 205 -0.39 -1.71 -14.69
CA ASP A 205 -1.67 -1.57 -15.38
C ASP A 205 -2.53 -0.42 -14.81
N TRP A 206 -2.50 -0.17 -13.49
CA TRP A 206 -3.53 0.63 -12.82
C TRP A 206 -3.02 1.80 -11.98
N LEU A 207 -1.77 1.78 -11.49
CA LEU A 207 -1.32 2.74 -10.46
C LEU A 207 -0.17 3.64 -10.92
N GLY A 208 0.92 3.07 -11.45
CA GLY A 208 2.18 3.77 -11.70
C GLY A 208 2.98 4.12 -10.43
N PHE A 209 4.22 4.58 -10.63
CA PHE A 209 5.17 4.95 -9.57
C PHE A 209 5.48 6.44 -9.55
N GLY A 210 5.73 6.99 -8.36
CA GLY A 210 6.17 8.38 -8.21
C GLY A 210 5.01 9.37 -8.12
N ALA A 211 5.18 10.56 -8.69
CA ALA A 211 4.23 11.66 -8.56
C ALA A 211 3.37 11.82 -9.82
N LYS A 212 2.20 12.45 -9.65
CA LYS A 212 1.29 12.84 -10.75
C LYS A 212 0.77 11.65 -11.59
N THR A 213 0.62 10.49 -10.96
CA THR A 213 0.09 9.28 -11.61
C THR A 213 -1.35 9.46 -12.11
N SER A 214 -2.15 10.27 -11.42
CA SER A 214 -3.53 10.59 -11.82
C SER A 214 -3.65 11.30 -13.18
N VAL A 215 -2.56 11.87 -13.69
CA VAL A 215 -2.50 12.50 -15.02
C VAL A 215 -1.51 11.79 -15.96
N GLY A 216 -1.16 10.54 -15.66
CA GLY A 216 -0.44 9.63 -16.56
C GLY A 216 1.08 9.53 -16.36
N TYR A 217 1.69 10.25 -15.43
CA TYR A 217 3.13 10.08 -15.14
C TYR A 217 3.38 8.79 -14.36
N GLY A 218 4.61 8.29 -14.44
CA GLY A 218 5.03 7.16 -13.60
C GLY A 218 4.56 5.79 -14.07
N ALA A 219 3.89 5.71 -15.22
CA ALA A 219 3.60 4.46 -15.89
C ALA A 219 4.90 3.70 -16.20
N MET A 220 4.89 2.40 -15.96
CA MET A 220 6.02 1.51 -16.21
C MET A 220 5.52 0.23 -16.85
N VAL A 221 6.42 -0.45 -17.55
CA VAL A 221 6.17 -1.79 -18.11
C VAL A 221 7.27 -2.71 -17.62
N LYS A 222 6.89 -3.90 -17.15
CA LYS A 222 7.83 -4.94 -16.75
C LYS A 222 8.52 -5.52 -17.99
N GLN A 223 9.85 -5.67 -17.93
CA GLN A 223 10.68 -6.22 -19.01
C GLN A 223 11.15 -7.64 -18.68
#